data_AF-A0A3A9JVK1-F1
#
_entry.id   AF-A0A3A9JVK1-F1
#
_cell.length_a   1.000
_cell.length_b   1.000
_cell.length_c   1.000
_cell.angle_alpha   90.00
_cell.angle_beta   90.00
_cell.angle_gamma   90.00
#
_symmetry.space_group_name_H-M   'P 1'
#
loop_
_entity.id
_entity.type
_entity.pdbx_description
1 polymer ?
#
loop_
_entity_poly.entity_id
_entity_poly.type
_entity_poly.pdbx_seq_one_letter_code
_entity_poly.pdbx_strand_id
1 'polypeptide(L)' 'MDDKKIEGFISDERCKRCNKFLIHYDRYDAFFCAFCNIWTEGKCSDPSCQFCRNRPERPL' A
#
# COMPACT_ATOMS: atom_id res chain seq x y z
N MET A 1 14.05 -14.61 -11.17
CA MET A 1 13.55 -14.29 -9.83
C MET A 1 13.45 -12.80 -9.80
N ASP A 2 12.25 -12.25 -9.93
CA ASP A 2 12.04 -10.82 -10.08
C ASP A 2 11.96 -10.18 -8.69
N ASP A 3 13.05 -9.53 -8.28
CA ASP A 3 13.11 -8.75 -7.04
C ASP A 3 12.16 -7.54 -7.15
N LYS A 4 10.97 -7.63 -6.54
CA LYS A 4 10.07 -6.48 -6.43
C LYS A 4 10.62 -5.51 -5.38
N LYS A 5 11.16 -4.38 -5.84
CA LYS A 5 11.53 -3.25 -4.97
C LYS A 5 10.33 -2.35 -4.73
N ILE A 6 10.18 -1.91 -3.50
CA ILE A 6 9.12 -0.99 -3.06
C ILE A 6 9.81 0.28 -2.57
N GLU A 7 9.39 1.41 -3.12
CA GLU A 7 9.84 2.74 -2.71
C GLU A 7 8.84 3.33 -1.71
N GLY A 8 9.36 3.85 -0.60
CA GLY A 8 8.58 4.42 0.49
C GLY A 8 9.24 4.21 1.85
N PHE A 9 8.44 4.26 2.92
CA PHE A 9 8.94 4.17 4.30
C PHE A 9 8.06 3.30 5.21
N ILE A 10 8.65 2.78 6.28
CA ILE A 10 7.90 2.10 7.35
C ILE A 10 7.29 3.17 8.26
N SER A 11 5.97 3.13 8.44
CA SER A 11 5.22 4.03 9.33
C SER A 11 5.06 3.43 10.72
N ASP A 12 4.89 4.30 11.72
CA ASP A 12 4.54 3.93 13.10
C ASP A 12 3.12 3.38 13.24
N GLU A 13 2.27 3.56 12.22
CA GLU A 13 0.92 2.99 12.18
C GLU A 13 0.93 1.47 12.08
N ARG A 14 -0.11 0.83 12.64
CA ARG A 14 -0.20 -0.63 12.73
C ARG A 14 -1.39 -1.19 11.98
N CYS A 15 -1.17 -2.32 11.31
CA CYS A 15 -2.22 -3.08 10.68
C CYS A 15 -3.24 -3.58 11.72
N LYS A 16 -4.52 -3.23 11.54
CA LYS A 16 -5.61 -3.66 12.42
C LYS A 16 -5.82 -5.18 12.49
N ARG A 17 -5.26 -5.96 11.55
CA ARG A 17 -5.39 -7.42 11.50
C ARG A 17 -4.24 -8.17 12.18
N CYS A 18 -3.00 -7.75 11.96
CA CYS A 18 -1.81 -8.48 12.44
C CYS A 18 -0.89 -7.66 13.36
N ASN A 19 -1.23 -6.39 13.63
CA ASN A 19 -0.52 -5.48 14.52
C ASN A 19 0.95 -5.17 14.13
N LYS A 20 1.36 -5.50 12.90
CA LYS A 20 2.64 -5.13 12.31
C LYS A 20 2.61 -3.70 11.76
N PHE A 21 3.78 -3.08 11.67
CA PHE A 21 3.93 -1.74 11.09
C PHE A 21 3.49 -1.72 9.62
N LEU A 22 2.86 -0.63 9.23
CA LEU A 22 2.45 -0.36 7.87
C LEU A 22 3.62 0.21 7.07
N ILE A 23 3.56 0.03 5.75
CA ILE A 23 4.53 0.58 4.81
C ILE A 23 3.77 1.56 3.93
N HIS A 24 4.26 2.80 3.85
CA HIS A 24 3.82 3.75 2.83
C HIS A 24 4.48 3.36 1.50
N TYR A 25 3.69 3.32 0.43
CA TYR A 25 4.18 3.04 -0.91
C TYR A 25 4.06 4.30 -1.77
N ASP A 26 5.19 4.97 -2.01
CA ASP A 26 5.29 6.26 -2.71
C ASP A 26 4.55 6.26 -4.06
N ARG A 27 4.69 5.19 -4.84
CA ARG A 27 4.04 5.06 -6.17
C ARG A 27 2.53 5.22 -6.13
N TYR A 28 1.90 4.76 -5.06
CA TYR A 28 0.44 4.73 -4.91
C TYR A 28 -0.07 5.70 -3.85
N ASP A 29 0.85 6.43 -3.21
CA ASP A 29 0.62 7.31 -2.07
C ASP A 29 -0.38 6.72 -1.07
N ALA A 30 -0.09 5.47 -0.65
CA ALA A 30 -1.02 4.68 0.14
C ALA A 30 -0.29 3.74 1.09
N PHE A 31 -0.91 3.48 2.23
CA PHE A 31 -0.40 2.54 3.21
C PHE A 31 -0.86 1.10 2.96
N PHE A 32 0.03 0.15 3.21
CA PHE A 32 -0.28 -1.27 3.13
C PHE A 32 0.43 -2.09 4.19
N CYS A 33 -0.10 -3.29 4.43
CA CYS A 33 0.53 -4.28 5.29
C CYS A 33 1.20 -5.36 4.44
N ALA A 34 2.53 -5.45 4.49
CA ALA A 34 3.28 -6.48 3.76
C ALA A 34 2.97 -7.91 4.23
N PHE A 35 2.62 -8.09 5.50
CA PHE A 35 2.30 -9.41 6.06
C PHE A 35 0.91 -9.91 5.66
N CYS A 36 -0.08 -9.02 5.63
CA CYS A 36 -1.43 -9.36 5.22
C CYS A 36 -1.66 -9.22 3.71
N ASN A 37 -0.73 -8.60 2.99
CA ASN A 37 -0.85 -8.23 1.58
C ASN A 37 -2.16 -7.48 1.28
N ILE A 38 -2.45 -6.43 2.06
CA ILE A 38 -3.64 -5.58 1.91
C ILE A 38 -3.29 -4.10 2.00
N TRP A 39 -3.99 -3.30 1.21
CA TRP A 39 -4.08 -1.86 1.42
C TRP A 39 -4.87 -1.56 2.70
N THR A 40 -4.47 -0.52 3.44
CA THR A 40 -5.25 -0.05 4.59
C THR A 40 -6.29 1.01 4.22
N GLU A 41 -6.18 1.54 3.01
CA GLU A 41 -7.00 2.63 2.50
C GLU A 41 -7.70 2.23 1.20
N GLY A 42 -8.92 2.73 0.99
CA GLY A 42 -9.67 2.56 -0.25
C GLY A 42 -9.05 3.36 -1.41
N LYS A 43 -9.53 3.12 -2.64
CA LYS A 43 -9.26 4.05 -3.75
C LYS A 43 -10.14 5.28 -3.57
N CYS A 44 -9.68 6.44 -3.99
CA CYS A 44 -10.53 7.63 -4.05
C CYS A 44 -11.65 7.45 -5.10
N SER A 45 -12.71 8.25 -4.98
CA SER A 45 -13.83 8.26 -5.93
C SER A 45 -13.48 8.87 -7.30
N ASP A 46 -12.32 9.54 -7.41
CA ASP A 46 -11.86 10.14 -8.67
C ASP A 46 -11.23 9.08 -9.60
N PRO A 47 -11.85 8.77 -10.75
CA PRO A 47 -11.32 7.80 -11.71
C PRO A 47 -10.06 8.30 -12.44
N SER A 48 -9.75 9.59 -12.37
CA SER A 48 -8.59 10.20 -13.03
C SER A 48 -7.34 10.26 -12.13
N CYS A 49 -7.46 9.89 -10.85
CA CYS A 49 -6.35 9.94 -9.89
C CYS A 49 -5.19 9.02 -10.31
N GLN A 50 -4.02 9.62 -10.56
CA GLN A 50 -2.81 8.92 -11.01
C GLN A 50 -2.34 7.83 -10.04
N PHE A 51 -2.53 8.03 -8.74
CA PHE A 51 -2.15 7.09 -7.69
C PHE A 51 -3.11 5.90 -7.58
N CYS A 52 -4.41 6.14 -7.69
CA CYS A 52 -5.43 5.10 -7.51
C CYS A 52 -5.73 4.31 -8.80
N ARG A 53 -5.61 4.94 -9.98
CA ARG A 53 -5.98 4.36 -11.28
C ARG A 53 -5.22 3.07 -11.55
N ASN A 54 -3.91 3.08 -11.32
CA ASN A 54 -3.02 1.95 -11.57
C ASN A 54 -2.75 1.13 -10.30
N ARG A 55 -3.43 1.41 -9.18
CA ARG A 55 -3.22 0.69 -7.93
C ARG A 55 -3.80 -0.74 -8.05
N PRO A 56 -2.98 -1.79 -7.87
CA PRO A 56 -3.45 -3.16 -7.92
C PRO A 56 -4.38 -3.48 -6.75
N GLU A 57 -5.15 -4.57 -6.85
CA GLU A 57 -6.02 -5.02 -5.75
C GLU A 57 -5.20 -5.40 -4.50
N ARG A 58 -3.99 -5.96 -4.70
CA ARG A 58 -3.04 -6.32 -3.64
C ARG A 58 -1.67 -5.69 -3.88
N PRO A 59 -1.00 -5.19 -2.83
CA PRO A 59 0.27 -4.47 -2.93
C PRO A 59 1.48 -5.34 -3.33
N LEU A 60 1.46 -6.66 -3.09
CA LEU A 60 2.55 -7.61 -3.35
C LEU A 60 2.14 -8.72 -4.31
#